data_AF-A0A147BJ48-F1
#
_entry.id   AF-A0A147BJ48-F1
#
_cell.length_a   1.000
_cell.length_b   1.000
_cell.length_c   1.000
_cell.angle_alpha   90.00
_cell.angle_beta   90.00
_cell.angle_gamma   90.00
#
_symmetry.space_group_name_H-M   'P 1'
#
loop_
_entity.id
_entity.type
_entity.pdbx_description
1 polymer ?
#
loop_
_entity_poly.entity_id
_entity_poly.type
_entity_poly.pdbx_seq_one_letter_code
_entity_poly.pdbx_strand_id
1 'polypeptide(L)'
;FRQMFRLEQADVQRLGRALAIPERVRNAQCAEISGDEALCIALRRLSYPVRLCDTRREFGQAESTLSLFANSVHKHIVADLGHSWA
;
A
#
# COMPACT_ATOMS: atom_id res chain seq x y z
N PHE A 1 1.11 8.98 11.49
CA PHE A 1 -0.23 8.46 11.15
C PHE A 1 -1.23 9.57 10.80
N ARG A 2 -1.78 10.34 11.75
CA ARG A 2 -2.88 11.30 11.49
C ARG A 2 -2.52 12.53 10.63
N GLN A 3 -1.24 12.89 10.55
CA GLN A 3 -0.72 13.97 9.67
C GLN A 3 -0.32 13.45 8.27
N MET A 4 -0.23 12.13 8.10
CA MET A 4 0.29 11.45 6.91
C MET A 4 -0.83 10.85 6.04
N PHE A 5 -1.92 10.45 6.68
CA PHE A 5 -3.08 9.82 6.07
C PHE A 5 -4.33 10.53 6.59
N ARG A 6 -5.28 10.83 5.69
CA ARG A 6 -6.63 11.30 6.07
C ARG A 6 -7.48 10.21 6.75
N LEU A 7 -6.97 8.98 6.81
CA LEU A 7 -7.63 7.79 7.33
C LEU A 7 -7.15 7.52 8.77
N GLU A 8 -8.05 7.10 9.65
CA GLU A 8 -7.66 6.60 10.97
C GLU A 8 -7.08 5.18 10.86
N GLN A 9 -6.30 4.76 11.85
CA GLN A 9 -5.70 3.41 11.86
C GLN A 9 -6.77 2.31 11.77
N ALA A 10 -7.93 2.55 12.40
CA ALA A 10 -9.10 1.67 12.31
C ALA A 10 -9.66 1.59 10.88
N ASP A 11 -9.67 2.70 10.13
CA ASP A 11 -10.10 2.71 8.73
C ASP A 11 -9.14 1.95 7.83
N VAL A 12 -7.82 2.08 8.06
CA VAL A 12 -6.81 1.33 7.30
C VAL A 12 -6.97 -0.17 7.52
N GLN A 13 -7.14 -0.59 8.78
CA GLN A 13 -7.40 -2.00 9.14
C GLN A 13 -8.68 -2.52 8.48
N ARG A 14 -9.74 -1.73 8.54
CA ARG A 14 -11.04 -2.07 7.95
C ARG A 14 -10.99 -2.13 6.43
N LEU A 15 -10.22 -1.24 5.80
CA LEU A 15 -9.97 -1.24 4.37
C LEU A 15 -9.12 -2.45 3.95
N GLY A 16 -8.09 -2.80 4.71
CA GLY A 16 -7.28 -4.00 4.45
C GLY A 16 -8.10 -5.28 4.47
N ARG A 17 -9.05 -5.40 5.42
CA ARG A 17 -10.02 -6.49 5.44
C ARG A 17 -10.98 -6.47 4.24
N ALA A 18 -11.46 -5.29 3.84
CA ALA A 18 -12.37 -5.14 2.71
C ALA A 18 -11.71 -5.44 1.35
N LEU A 19 -10.42 -5.11 1.20
CA LEU A 19 -9.62 -5.39 0.00
C LEU A 19 -8.95 -6.77 0.05
N ALA A 20 -9.25 -7.59 1.05
CA ALA A 20 -8.63 -8.89 1.28
C ALA A 20 -7.10 -8.87 1.11
N ILE A 21 -6.46 -7.85 1.68
CA ILE A 21 -5.00 -7.69 1.60
C ILE A 21 -4.36 -8.83 2.40
N PRO A 22 -3.41 -9.58 1.83
CA PRO A 22 -2.74 -10.64 2.58
C PRO A 22 -1.98 -10.06 3.77
N GLU A 23 -1.94 -10.80 4.88
CA GLU A 23 -1.27 -10.38 6.12
C GLU A 23 0.21 -10.03 5.90
N ARG A 24 0.83 -10.64 4.89
CA ARG A 24 2.20 -10.40 4.45
C ARG A 24 2.26 -10.22 2.95
N VAL A 25 2.92 -9.16 2.50
CA VAL A 25 3.15 -8.88 1.09
C VAL A 25 4.63 -9.10 0.78
N ARG A 26 4.90 -10.04 -0.13
CA ARG A 26 6.25 -10.31 -0.62
C ARG A 26 6.46 -9.59 -1.96
N ASN A 27 7.58 -8.86 -2.07
CA ASN A 27 7.95 -8.22 -3.32
C ASN A 27 8.83 -9.11 -4.22
N ALA A 28 9.07 -8.63 -5.44
CA ALA A 28 9.93 -9.29 -6.43
C ALA A 28 11.41 -9.40 -6.01
N GLN A 29 11.86 -8.65 -5.00
CA GLN A 29 13.20 -8.77 -4.41
C GLN A 29 13.23 -9.67 -3.18
N CYS A 30 12.20 -10.51 -2.98
CA CYS A 30 12.06 -11.37 -1.79
C CYS A 30 11.97 -10.63 -0.45
N ALA A 31 11.79 -9.31 -0.42
CA ALA A 31 11.52 -8.60 0.82
C ALA A 31 10.04 -8.77 1.20
N GLU A 32 9.80 -9.03 2.47
CA GLU A 32 8.49 -9.22 3.07
C GLU A 32 8.20 -8.05 4.01
N ILE A 33 7.01 -7.46 3.86
CA ILE A 33 6.49 -6.45 4.78
C ILE A 33 5.07 -6.81 5.21
N SER A 34 4.63 -6.22 6.31
CA SER A 34 3.27 -6.36 6.82
C SER A 34 2.26 -5.85 5.78
N GLY A 35 1.11 -6.53 5.66
CA GLY A 35 0.05 -6.17 4.71
C GLY A 35 -0.51 -4.77 4.96
N ASP A 36 -0.58 -4.34 6.23
CA ASP A 36 -1.00 -3.00 6.62
C ASP A 36 0.02 -1.92 6.19
N GLU A 37 1.32 -2.19 6.28
CA GLU A 37 2.38 -1.31 5.76
C GLU A 37 2.29 -1.20 4.24
N ALA A 38 2.13 -2.33 3.55
CA ALA A 38 1.98 -2.35 2.09
C ALA A 38 0.75 -1.55 1.64
N LEU A 39 -0.37 -1.68 2.35
CA LEU A 39 -1.59 -0.92 2.09
C LEU A 39 -1.38 0.58 2.33
N CYS A 40 -0.71 0.97 3.42
CA CYS A 40 -0.37 2.38 3.66
C CYS A 40 0.48 2.97 2.54
N ILE A 41 1.49 2.23 2.05
CA ILE A 41 2.34 2.66 0.94
C ILE A 41 1.51 2.85 -0.35
N ALA A 42 0.57 1.94 -0.63
CA ALA A 42 -0.32 2.02 -1.78
C ALA A 42 -1.30 3.20 -1.67
N LEU A 43 -1.95 3.37 -0.52
CA LEU A 43 -2.85 4.49 -0.24
C LEU A 43 -2.14 5.84 -0.40
N ARG A 44 -0.88 5.92 0.03
CA ARG A 44 -0.07 7.12 -0.14
C ARG A 44 0.16 7.47 -1.60
N ARG A 45 0.36 6.45 -2.46
CA ARG A 45 0.49 6.64 -3.92
C ARG A 45 -0.82 7.04 -4.58
N LEU A 46 -1.97 6.54 -4.09
CA LEU A 46 -3.29 6.88 -4.62
C LEU A 46 -3.77 8.27 -4.21
N SER A 47 -3.29 8.81 -3.09
CA SER A 47 -3.67 10.12 -2.55
C SER A 47 -2.96 11.32 -3.22
N TYR A 48 -2.57 11.23 -4.50
CA TYR A 48 -1.70 12.21 -5.18
C TYR A 48 -2.16 13.69 -5.01
N PRO A 49 -1.23 14.67 -4.81
CA PRO A 49 0.21 14.63 -5.05
C PRO A 49 1.06 14.64 -3.77
N VAL A 50 1.59 13.48 -3.37
CA VAL A 50 2.75 13.41 -2.45
C VAL A 50 4.00 13.07 -3.26
N ARG A 51 5.10 13.78 -3.02
CA ARG A 51 6.38 13.50 -3.66
C ARG A 51 6.93 12.17 -3.11
N LEU A 52 7.42 11.30 -3.99
CA LEU A 52 8.09 10.03 -3.62
C LEU A 52 9.21 10.21 -2.58
N CYS A 53 9.86 11.38 -2.58
CA CYS A 53 10.88 11.76 -1.62
C CYS A 53 10.35 11.88 -0.17
N ASP A 54 9.10 12.33 0.02
CA ASP A 54 8.44 12.33 1.34
C ASP A 54 8.20 10.89 1.80
N THR A 55 7.68 10.03 0.93
CA THR A 55 7.43 8.62 1.25
C THR A 55 8.70 7.87 1.64
N ARG A 56 9.84 8.15 0.98
CA ARG A 56 11.15 7.61 1.39
C ARG A 56 11.51 8.00 2.82
N ARG A 57 11.29 9.26 3.18
CA ARG A 57 11.64 9.79 4.51
C ARG A 57 10.77 9.18 5.61
N GLU A 58 9.56 8.78 5.27
CA GLU A 58 8.57 8.27 6.22
C GLU A 58 8.65 6.77 6.42
N PHE A 59 8.99 6.01 5.38
CA PHE A 59 9.10 4.55 5.43
C PHE A 59 10.56 4.05 5.52
N GLY A 60 11.55 4.93 5.33
CA GLY A 60 12.98 4.58 5.40
C GLY A 60 13.49 3.65 4.28
N GLN A 61 12.62 3.24 3.36
CA GLN A 61 12.91 2.33 2.26
C GLN A 61 13.27 3.08 0.98
N ALA A 62 14.05 2.43 0.10
CA ALA A 62 14.40 2.99 -1.21
C ALA A 62 13.14 3.21 -2.07
N GLU A 63 13.13 4.28 -2.86
CA GLU A 63 12.00 4.67 -3.72
C GLU A 63 11.59 3.55 -4.68
N SER A 64 12.56 2.81 -5.22
CA SER A 64 12.32 1.65 -6.08
C SER A 64 11.58 0.52 -5.36
N THR A 65 11.94 0.24 -4.10
CA THR A 65 11.32 -0.78 -3.27
C THR A 65 9.88 -0.42 -2.92
N LEU A 66 9.64 0.85 -2.54
CA LEU A 66 8.31 1.38 -2.27
C LEU A 66 7.42 1.33 -3.52
N SER A 67 7.98 1.67 -4.68
CA SER A 67 7.27 1.58 -5.95
C SER A 67 6.81 0.16 -6.26
N LEU A 68 7.65 -0.84 -5.98
CA LEU A 68 7.32 -2.24 -6.20
C LEU A 68 6.23 -2.74 -5.25
N PHE A 69 6.28 -2.38 -3.98
CA PHE A 69 5.23 -2.73 -3.02
C PHE A 69 3.88 -2.16 -3.43
N ALA A 70 3.82 -0.87 -3.75
CA ALA A 70 2.59 -0.25 -4.21
C ALA A 70 2.09 -0.84 -5.53
N ASN A 71 2.98 -1.24 -6.45
CA ASN A 71 2.58 -1.89 -7.70
C ASN A 71 2.05 -3.31 -7.45
N SER A 72 2.61 -4.05 -6.49
CA SER A 72 2.09 -5.36 -6.05
C SER A 72 0.68 -5.22 -5.47
N VAL A 73 0.48 -4.25 -4.57
CA VAL A 73 -0.83 -3.99 -3.97
C VAL A 73 -1.82 -3.53 -5.02
N HIS A 74 -1.42 -2.65 -5.95
CA HIS A 74 -2.28 -2.21 -7.04
C HIS A 74 -2.71 -3.38 -7.94
N LYS A 75 -1.80 -4.30 -8.28
CA LYS A 75 -2.12 -5.52 -9.02
C LYS A 75 -3.09 -6.41 -8.26
N HIS A 76 -2.94 -6.54 -6.94
CA HIS A 76 -3.86 -7.31 -6.09
C HIS A 76 -5.26 -6.69 -6.10
N ILE A 77 -5.35 -5.37 -5.92
CA ILE A 77 -6.63 -4.63 -5.97
C ILE A 77 -7.30 -4.79 -7.34
N VAL A 78 -6.55 -4.67 -8.44
CA VAL A 78 -7.09 -4.84 -9.80
C VAL A 78 -7.48 -6.28 -10.08
N ALA A 79 -6.74 -7.27 -9.57
CA ALA A 79 -7.09 -8.68 -9.74
C ALA A 79 -8.37 -9.06 -8.95
N ASP A 80 -8.52 -8.56 -7.72
CA ASP A 80 -9.64 -8.89 -6.83
C ASP A 80 -10.90 -8.06 -7.17
N LEU A 81 -10.76 -6.76 -7.40
CA LEU A 81 -11.87 -5.86 -7.70
C LEU A 81 -12.13 -5.67 -9.20
N GLY A 82 -11.16 -5.91 -10.07
CA GLY A 82 -11.33 -5.74 -11.53
C GLY A 82 -12.08 -6.88 -12.20
N HIS A 83 -12.12 -8.06 -11.57
CA HIS A 83 -12.92 -9.20 -12.04
C HIS A 83 -14.40 -9.10 -11.66
N SER A 84 -14.80 -8.19 -10.75
CA SER A 84 -16.21 -8.06 -10.30
C SER A 84 -17.05 -7.09 -11.14
N TRP A 85 -16.56 -6.67 -12.32
CA TRP A 85 -17.26 -5.78 -13.26
C TRP A 85 -17.47 -6.45 -14.63
N ALA A 86 -17.70 -7.77 -14.63
CA ALA A 86 -18.13 -8.53 -15.80
C ALA A 86 -19.46 -9.24 -15.50
#